data_AF-A0A7S1W920-F1
#
_entry.id   AF-A0A7S1W920-F1
#
_cell.length_a   1.000
_cell.length_b   1.000
_cell.length_c   1.000
_cell.angle_alpha   90.00
_cell.angle_beta   90.00
_cell.angle_gamma   90.00
#
_symmetry.space_group_name_H-M   'P 1'
#
loop_
_entity.id
_entity.type
_entity.pdbx_description
1 polymer ?
#
loop_
_entity_poly.entity_id
_entity_poly.type
_entity_poly.pdbx_seq_one_letter_code
_entity_poly.pdbx_strand_id
1 'polypeptide(L)'
;LYQYMLMPTRMTERISPAELSEWKSHPGFSFTKGVRVMRMRDQRQMHCNWHFKTMSSMLWDISEDHRRQRRICDQDVEMRLIRLLLQAMAENDAPEDQYLRLSLPRMASSLPEPIRKACVIKPQGGERA
;
A
#
# COMPACT_ATOMS: atom_id res chain seq x y z
N LEU A 1 9.26 -1.21 -6.70
CA LEU A 1 8.48 0.01 -6.45
C LEU A 1 9.25 1.25 -6.85
N TYR A 2 8.54 2.29 -7.28
CA TYR A 2 9.10 3.56 -7.72
C TYR A 2 8.53 4.71 -6.90
N GLN A 3 9.31 5.79 -6.79
CA GLN A 3 8.91 7.07 -6.20
C GLN A 3 8.70 8.09 -7.30
N TYR A 4 7.64 8.90 -7.17
CA TYR A 4 7.26 9.95 -8.10
C TYR A 4 7.33 11.30 -7.38
N MET A 5 8.26 12.17 -7.76
CA MET A 5 8.57 13.40 -7.02
C MET A 5 8.81 14.59 -7.94
N LEU A 6 8.60 15.81 -7.42
CA LEU A 6 8.97 17.07 -8.09
C LEU A 6 10.32 17.62 -7.63
N MET A 7 10.80 17.20 -6.46
CA MET A 7 12.05 17.65 -5.86
C MET A 7 12.93 16.44 -5.50
N PRO A 8 14.26 16.48 -5.78
CA PRO A 8 15.17 15.36 -5.52
C PRO A 8 15.62 15.28 -4.05
N THR A 9 14.65 15.19 -3.15
CA THR A 9 14.87 15.11 -1.70
C THR A 9 13.96 14.08 -1.08
N ARG A 10 14.50 13.34 -0.12
CA ARG A 10 13.73 12.48 0.79
C ARG A 10 13.44 13.26 2.07
N MET A 11 12.55 12.73 2.93
CA MET A 11 12.18 13.41 4.19
C MET A 11 13.38 13.68 5.11
N THR A 12 14.41 12.82 5.07
CA THR A 12 15.57 12.89 5.98
C THR A 12 16.87 13.35 5.31
N GLU A 13 16.93 13.38 3.98
CA GLU A 13 18.19 13.60 3.25
C GLU A 13 17.97 14.01 1.79
N ARG A 14 19.01 14.53 1.14
CA ARG A 14 19.02 14.77 -0.30
C ARG A 14 19.32 13.46 -1.04
N ILE A 15 18.80 13.32 -2.26
CA ILE A 15 19.12 12.18 -3.11
C ILE A 15 20.57 12.31 -3.62
N SER A 16 21.31 11.21 -3.64
CA SER A 16 22.71 11.22 -4.08
C SER A 16 22.81 11.51 -5.59
N PRO A 17 23.92 12.10 -6.07
CA PRO A 17 24.11 12.34 -7.51
C PRO A 17 24.06 11.05 -8.35
N ALA A 18 24.54 9.92 -7.80
CA ALA A 18 24.51 8.63 -8.49
C ALA A 18 23.07 8.16 -8.73
N GLU A 19 22.23 8.14 -7.69
CA GLU A 19 20.81 7.79 -7.84
C GLU A 19 20.07 8.80 -8.74
N LEU A 20 20.39 10.09 -8.60
CA LEU A 20 19.77 11.14 -9.40
C LEU A 20 20.08 10.99 -10.87
N SER A 21 21.26 10.49 -11.25
CA SER A 21 21.63 10.29 -12.66
C SER A 21 20.75 9.28 -13.40
N GLU A 22 20.12 8.35 -12.68
CA GLU A 22 19.26 7.29 -13.23
C GLU A 22 17.77 7.66 -13.29
N TRP A 23 17.40 8.89 -12.89
CA TRP A 23 16.00 9.29 -12.86
C TRP A 23 15.37 9.28 -14.27
N LYS A 24 14.09 8.90 -14.33
CA LYS A 24 13.32 8.93 -15.58
C LYS A 24 12.22 9.98 -15.49
N SER A 25 11.95 10.68 -16.59
CA SER A 25 10.78 11.55 -16.66
C SER A 25 9.51 10.71 -16.75
N HIS A 26 8.47 11.12 -16.02
CA HIS A 26 7.12 10.57 -16.13
C HIS A 26 6.17 11.70 -16.53
N PRO A 27 5.19 11.44 -17.42
CA PRO A 27 4.26 12.48 -17.89
C PRO A 27 3.50 13.19 -16.76
N GLY A 28 3.34 12.52 -15.62
CA GLY A 28 2.58 13.00 -14.48
C GLY A 28 1.42 12.06 -14.19
N PHE A 29 0.51 12.50 -13.35
CA PHE A 29 -0.76 11.83 -13.08
C PHE A 29 -1.91 12.80 -13.36
N SER A 30 -3.14 12.32 -13.41
CA SER A 30 -4.33 13.16 -13.59
C SER A 30 -4.34 14.40 -12.66
N PHE A 31 -3.88 14.25 -11.41
CA PHE A 31 -3.82 15.33 -10.42
C PHE A 31 -2.59 16.24 -10.52
N THR A 32 -1.59 15.93 -11.35
CA THR A 32 -0.35 16.74 -11.46
C THR A 32 -0.50 17.94 -12.39
N LYS A 33 -1.72 18.22 -12.90
CA LYS A 33 -2.06 19.42 -13.69
C LYS A 33 -1.11 19.65 -14.88
N GLY A 34 -0.70 18.58 -15.55
CA GLY A 34 0.20 18.62 -16.72
C GLY A 34 1.68 18.78 -16.39
N VAL A 35 2.05 18.86 -15.11
CA VAL A 35 3.45 18.91 -14.69
C VAL A 35 4.04 17.50 -14.68
N ARG A 36 5.18 17.34 -15.34
CA ARG A 36 5.96 16.10 -15.36
C ARG A 36 6.62 15.86 -14.01
N VAL A 37 6.73 14.60 -13.63
CA VAL A 37 7.35 14.20 -12.36
C VAL A 37 8.58 13.33 -12.61
N MET A 38 9.49 13.32 -11.65
CA MET A 38 10.64 12.43 -11.62
C MET A 38 10.18 11.05 -11.16
N ARG A 39 10.43 10.00 -11.95
CA ARG A 39 10.26 8.59 -11.56
C ARG A 39 11.63 8.02 -11.21
N MET A 40 11.79 7.61 -9.97
CA MET A 40 13.03 7.03 -9.45
C MET A 40 12.76 5.66 -8.84
N ARG A 41 13.70 4.73 -8.97
CA ARG A 41 13.58 3.41 -8.35
C ARG A 41 13.78 3.55 -6.84
N ASP A 42 12.89 2.99 -6.04
CA ASP A 42 13.07 3.00 -4.59
C ASP A 42 14.10 1.93 -4.18
N GLN A 43 15.33 2.38 -3.88
CA GLN A 43 16.43 1.52 -3.45
C GLN A 43 16.34 1.10 -1.97
N ARG A 44 15.50 1.76 -1.15
CA ARG A 44 15.36 1.46 0.29
C ARG A 44 14.52 0.21 0.59
N GLN A 45 13.93 -0.42 -0.43
CA GLN A 45 13.21 -1.69 -0.27
C GLN A 45 14.06 -2.81 0.36
N MET A 46 15.40 -2.71 0.33
CA MET A 46 16.27 -3.68 1.00
C MET A 46 16.04 -3.73 2.53
N HIS A 47 15.67 -2.61 3.17
CA HIS A 47 15.49 -2.54 4.63
C HIS A 47 14.04 -2.80 5.08
N CYS A 48 13.05 -2.67 4.20
CA CYS A 48 11.63 -2.87 4.52
C CYS A 48 11.08 -4.24 4.09
N ASN A 49 11.87 -5.05 3.37
CA ASN A 49 11.46 -6.36 2.84
C ASN A 49 11.00 -7.36 3.90
N TRP A 50 11.42 -7.23 5.16
CA TRP A 50 10.99 -8.12 6.24
C TRP A 50 9.54 -7.87 6.69
N HIS A 51 9.02 -6.66 6.52
CA HIS A 51 7.68 -6.30 7.00
C HIS A 51 6.58 -6.49 5.97
N PHE A 52 6.83 -6.27 4.67
CA PHE A 52 5.78 -6.35 3.64
C PHE A 52 5.22 -7.77 3.43
N LYS A 53 6.04 -8.82 3.59
CA LYS A 53 5.56 -10.21 3.52
C LYS A 53 4.74 -10.63 4.75
N THR A 54 4.83 -9.89 5.85
CA THR A 54 4.26 -10.26 7.16
C THR A 54 3.06 -9.39 7.53
N MET A 55 2.86 -8.25 6.86
CA MET A 55 1.71 -7.38 7.07
C MET A 55 0.50 -7.91 6.31
N SER A 56 -0.44 -8.49 7.07
CA SER A 56 -1.74 -8.94 6.58
C SER A 56 -2.80 -7.84 6.67
N SER A 57 -3.83 -7.92 5.84
CA SER A 57 -5.02 -7.06 5.94
C SER A 57 -5.72 -7.27 7.28
N MET A 58 -6.08 -6.20 7.96
CA MET A 58 -6.81 -6.23 9.22
C MET A 58 -7.97 -5.24 9.17
N LEU A 59 -9.13 -5.65 9.67
CA LEU A 59 -10.35 -4.86 9.71
C LEU A 59 -10.81 -4.70 11.17
N TRP A 60 -11.30 -3.52 11.50
CA TRP A 60 -11.83 -3.18 12.83
C TRP A 60 -13.02 -2.23 12.68
N ASP A 61 -14.00 -2.35 13.57
CA ASP A 61 -15.06 -1.36 13.70
C ASP A 61 -14.58 -0.24 14.65
N ILE A 62 -14.44 0.98 14.12
CA ILE A 62 -13.99 2.12 14.92
C ILE A 62 -15.12 2.66 15.82
N SER A 63 -16.38 2.43 15.45
CA SER A 63 -17.55 2.93 16.19
C SER A 63 -17.78 2.12 17.45
N GLU A 64 -17.69 0.78 17.34
CA GLU A 64 -17.88 -0.13 18.47
C GLU A 64 -16.58 -0.41 19.25
N ASP A 65 -15.42 -0.28 18.60
CA ASP A 65 -14.13 -0.57 19.21
C ASP A 65 -13.06 0.47 18.86
N HIS A 66 -13.13 1.60 19.59
CA HIS A 66 -12.12 2.67 19.51
C HIS A 66 -10.69 2.19 19.79
N ARG A 67 -10.51 1.07 20.52
CA ARG A 67 -9.19 0.53 20.88
C ARG A 67 -8.68 -0.51 19.88
N ARG A 68 -9.45 -0.86 18.84
CA ARG A 68 -9.07 -1.82 17.78
C ARG A 68 -8.60 -3.16 18.34
N GLN A 69 -9.26 -3.63 19.39
CA GLN A 69 -8.95 -4.89 20.08
C GLN A 69 -9.62 -6.10 19.40
N ARG A 70 -10.79 -5.90 18.80
CA ARG A 70 -11.62 -6.91 18.14
C ARG A 70 -11.46 -6.79 16.64
N ARG A 71 -10.68 -7.70 16.06
CA ARG A 71 -10.53 -7.80 14.61
C ARG A 71 -11.78 -8.41 13.98
N ILE A 72 -12.22 -7.83 12.89
CA ILE A 72 -13.28 -8.36 12.02
C ILE A 72 -12.63 -9.31 11.01
N CYS A 73 -13.22 -10.49 10.86
CA CYS A 73 -12.87 -11.47 9.83
C CYS A 73 -14.13 -11.82 9.03
N ASP A 74 -14.57 -10.89 8.19
CA ASP A 74 -15.74 -11.03 7.32
C ASP A 74 -15.30 -10.84 5.87
N GLN A 75 -15.52 -11.87 5.05
CA GLN A 75 -15.11 -11.90 3.64
C GLN A 75 -15.93 -10.93 2.78
N ASP A 76 -17.22 -10.76 3.08
CA ASP A 76 -18.09 -9.88 2.29
C ASP A 76 -17.72 -8.41 2.53
N VAL A 77 -17.40 -8.08 3.78
CA VAL A 77 -16.90 -6.74 4.15
C VAL A 77 -15.52 -6.50 3.53
N GLU A 78 -14.61 -7.46 3.60
CA GLU A 78 -13.27 -7.33 3.01
C GLU A 78 -13.35 -7.12 1.49
N MET A 79 -14.15 -7.93 0.78
CA MET A 79 -14.33 -7.81 -0.65
C MET A 79 -14.99 -6.48 -1.06
N ARG A 80 -15.98 -6.00 -0.29
CA ARG A 80 -16.57 -4.68 -0.50
C ARG A 80 -15.52 -3.58 -0.37
N LEU A 81 -14.67 -3.63 0.66
CA LEU A 81 -13.63 -2.63 0.88
C LEU A 81 -12.52 -2.67 -0.17
N ILE A 82 -12.13 -3.88 -0.62
CA ILE A 82 -11.16 -4.03 -1.72
C ILE A 82 -11.72 -3.41 -3.00
N ARG A 83 -13.00 -3.61 -3.32
CA ARG A 83 -13.62 -2.98 -4.51
C ARG A 83 -13.60 -1.45 -4.42
N LEU A 84 -13.94 -0.90 -3.25
CA LEU A 84 -13.87 0.55 -3.03
C LEU A 84 -12.43 1.08 -3.12
N LEU A 85 -11.46 0.33 -2.60
CA LEU A 85 -10.04 0.68 -2.70
C LEU A 85 -9.58 0.70 -4.17
N LEU A 86 -9.92 -0.33 -4.96
CA LEU A 86 -9.58 -0.38 -6.38
C LEU A 86 -10.20 0.78 -7.16
N GLN A 87 -11.46 1.11 -6.87
CA GLN A 87 -12.13 2.26 -7.47
C GLN A 87 -11.39 3.57 -7.13
N ALA A 88 -11.10 3.80 -5.85
CA ALA A 88 -10.37 4.99 -5.42
C ALA A 88 -8.96 5.06 -6.02
N MET A 89 -8.26 3.92 -6.16
CA MET A 89 -6.96 3.86 -6.83
C MET A 89 -7.05 4.21 -8.32
N ALA A 90 -8.09 3.75 -9.01
CA ALA A 90 -8.32 4.09 -10.42
C ALA A 90 -8.67 5.57 -10.59
N GLU A 91 -9.55 6.11 -9.75
CA GLU A 91 -9.94 7.53 -9.75
C GLU A 91 -8.74 8.47 -9.53
N ASN A 92 -7.78 8.05 -8.71
CA ASN A 92 -6.56 8.82 -8.41
C ASN A 92 -5.38 8.50 -9.35
N ASP A 93 -5.60 7.78 -10.45
CA ASP A 93 -4.57 7.43 -11.43
C ASP A 93 -3.34 6.74 -10.78
N ALA A 94 -3.61 5.80 -9.87
CA ALA A 94 -2.55 5.08 -9.17
C ALA A 94 -1.70 4.28 -10.16
N PRO A 95 -0.35 4.32 -10.06
CA PRO A 95 0.53 3.57 -10.96
C PRO A 95 0.45 2.06 -10.69
N GLU A 96 0.78 1.26 -11.71
CA GLU A 96 0.73 -0.22 -11.66
C GLU A 96 1.52 -0.82 -10.49
N ASP A 97 2.65 -0.19 -10.16
CA ASP A 97 3.50 -0.61 -9.04
C ASP A 97 2.74 -0.67 -7.70
N GLN A 98 1.72 0.18 -7.50
CA GLN A 98 0.91 0.18 -6.27
C GLN A 98 -0.03 -1.03 -6.18
N TYR A 99 -0.57 -1.48 -7.31
CA TYR A 99 -1.38 -2.69 -7.38
C TYR A 99 -0.52 -3.93 -7.07
N LEU A 100 0.68 -3.98 -7.67
CA LEU A 100 1.67 -5.03 -7.39
C LEU A 100 2.07 -5.05 -5.91
N ARG A 101 2.25 -3.89 -5.27
CA ARG A 101 2.55 -3.78 -3.83
C ARG A 101 1.47 -4.41 -2.96
N LEU A 102 0.21 -4.23 -3.34
CA LEU A 102 -0.94 -4.72 -2.57
C LEU A 102 -1.36 -6.13 -2.95
N SER A 103 -0.70 -6.75 -3.95
CA SER A 103 -1.12 -8.02 -4.53
C SER A 103 -2.57 -7.97 -5.06
N LEU A 104 -3.00 -6.80 -5.54
CA LEU A 104 -4.33 -6.58 -6.10
C LEU A 104 -4.25 -6.43 -7.63
N PRO A 105 -5.31 -6.81 -8.36
CA PRO A 105 -5.36 -6.60 -9.80
C PRO A 105 -5.66 -5.14 -10.11
N ARG A 106 -5.21 -4.68 -11.29
CA ARG A 106 -5.58 -3.35 -11.79
C ARG A 106 -7.07 -3.23 -12.15
N MET A 107 -7.69 -4.36 -12.50
CA MET A 107 -9.09 -4.42 -12.92
C MET A 107 -9.89 -5.23 -11.89
N ALA A 108 -11.05 -4.71 -11.47
CA ALA A 108 -11.91 -5.40 -10.52
C ALA A 108 -12.44 -6.76 -11.05
N SER A 109 -12.43 -6.97 -12.38
CA SER A 109 -12.83 -8.23 -13.01
C SER A 109 -11.85 -9.39 -12.81
N SER A 110 -10.63 -9.14 -12.32
CA SER A 110 -9.60 -10.16 -12.09
C SER A 110 -9.17 -10.28 -10.63
N LEU A 111 -10.09 -10.01 -9.69
CA LEU A 111 -9.87 -10.18 -8.25
C LEU A 111 -9.37 -11.60 -7.93
N PRO A 112 -8.14 -11.77 -7.42
CA PRO A 112 -7.68 -13.07 -6.94
C PRO A 112 -8.51 -13.51 -5.73
N GLU A 113 -8.51 -14.81 -5.46
CA GLU A 113 -9.17 -15.43 -4.31
C GLU A 113 -8.92 -14.65 -3.00
N PRO A 114 -9.87 -14.69 -2.04
CA PRO A 114 -9.76 -13.89 -0.81
C PRO A 114 -8.38 -14.05 -0.19
N ILE A 115 -7.80 -12.93 0.26
CA ILE A 115 -6.46 -12.81 0.85
C ILE A 115 -6.44 -13.60 2.18
N ARG A 116 -6.48 -14.92 2.08
CA ARG A 116 -6.48 -15.85 3.20
C ARG A 116 -5.05 -16.02 3.64
N LYS A 117 -4.68 -15.27 4.68
CA LYS A 117 -3.65 -15.64 5.68
C LYS A 117 -3.57 -14.53 6.72
N ALA A 118 -4.39 -14.61 7.78
CA ALA A 118 -4.08 -14.07 9.11
C ALA A 118 -5.25 -14.05 10.10
N CYS A 119 -6.44 -14.60 9.81
CA CYS A 119 -7.45 -14.76 10.86
C CYS A 119 -7.07 -15.93 11.80
N VAL A 120 -5.94 -15.80 12.49
CA VAL A 120 -5.62 -16.57 13.69
C VAL A 120 -5.63 -15.56 14.81
N ILE A 121 -6.79 -15.40 15.45
CA ILE A 121 -6.88 -14.69 16.72
C ILE A 121 -6.12 -15.59 17.71
N LYS A 122 -4.86 -15.27 18.01
CA LYS A 122 -4.21 -15.91 19.16
C LYS A 122 -5.01 -15.51 20.39
N PRO A 123 -5.51 -16.45 21.20
CA PRO A 123 -6.16 -16.09 22.44
C PRO A 123 -5.16 -15.27 23.26
N GLN A 124 -5.60 -14.12 23.74
CA GLN A 124 -4.88 -13.41 24.79
C GLN A 124 -5.04 -14.25 26.07
N GLY A 125 -4.17 -15.26 26.21
CA GLY A 125 -4.00 -15.98 27.45
C GLY A 125 -3.46 -15.01 28.47
N GLY A 126 -4.33 -14.56 29.36
CA GLY A 126 -3.92 -13.89 30.58
C GLY A 126 -3.22 -14.88 31.49
N GLU A 127 -2.12 -14.45 32.08
CA GLU A 127 -1.79 -14.85 33.45
C GLU A 127 -1.01 -13.71 34.10
N ARG A 128 -1.72 -12.99 34.98
CA ARG A 128 -1.10 -12.33 36.11
C ARG A 128 -0.94 -13.41 37.19
N ALA A 129 0.28 -13.65 37.63
CA ALA A 129 0.63 -14.10 38.98
C ALA A 129 2.08 -13.68 39.24
#